data_AF-A0A2D9QZ58-F1
#
_entry.id   AF-A0A2D9QZ58-F1
#
_cell.length_a   1.000
_cell.length_b   1.000
_cell.length_c   1.000
_cell.angle_alpha   90.00
_cell.angle_beta   90.00
_cell.angle_gamma   90.00
#
_symmetry.space_group_name_H-M   'P 1'
#
loop_
_entity.id
_entity.type
_entity.pdbx_description
1 polymer ?
#
loop_
_entity_poly.entity_id
_entity_poly.type
_entity_poly.pdbx_seq_one_letter_code
_entity_poly.pdbx_strand_id
1 'polypeptide(L)' 'FAATLAAAATVVIASGTGIPVSTTQVLVGAVLGVGLARGMAALDTRVINKIFLSWIVTLPAGAFMSILFFFALKGAFGA' A
#
# COMPACT_ATOMS: atom_id res chain seq x y z
N PHE A 1 -12.66 -14.56 -6.19
CA PHE A 1 -13.54 -13.74 -7.05
C PHE A 1 -14.05 -12.48 -6.36
N ALA A 2 -14.71 -12.57 -5.20
CA ALA A 2 -15.25 -11.38 -4.51
C ALA A 2 -14.18 -10.30 -4.24
N ALA A 3 -13.01 -10.68 -3.71
CA ALA A 3 -11.92 -9.73 -3.42
C ALA A 3 -11.38 -9.04 -4.69
N THR A 4 -11.20 -9.78 -5.79
CA THR A 4 -10.68 -9.22 -7.04
C THR A 4 -11.70 -8.31 -7.73
N LEU A 5 -12.99 -8.65 -7.66
CA LEU A 5 -14.06 -7.80 -8.19
C LEU A 5 -14.17 -6.50 -7.39
N ALA A 6 -14.18 -6.59 -6.06
CA ALA A 6 -14.21 -5.43 -5.18
C ALA A 6 -12.99 -4.52 -5.42
N ALA A 7 -11.80 -5.10 -5.49
CA ALA A 7 -10.58 -4.33 -5.77
C ALA A 7 -10.63 -3.64 -7.14
N ALA A 8 -11.04 -4.36 -8.20
CA ALA A 8 -11.16 -3.79 -9.54
C ALA A 8 -12.20 -2.66 -9.59
N ALA A 9 -13.38 -2.84 -8.98
CA ALA A 9 -14.41 -1.81 -8.92
C ALA A 9 -13.90 -0.54 -8.21
N THR A 10 -13.25 -0.69 -7.05
CA THR A 10 -12.67 0.44 -6.32
C THR A 10 -11.60 1.16 -7.14
N VAL A 11 -10.69 0.43 -7.79
CA VAL A 11 -9.64 1.04 -8.63
C VAL A 11 -10.23 1.77 -9.84
N VAL A 12 -11.24 1.19 -10.51
CA VAL A 12 -11.91 1.84 -11.65
C VAL A 12 -12.61 3.13 -11.21
N ILE A 13 -13.32 3.11 -10.09
CA ILE A 13 -13.99 4.30 -9.54
C ILE A 13 -12.96 5.38 -9.17
N ALA A 14 -11.87 5.01 -8.49
CA ALA A 14 -10.81 5.94 -8.13
C ALA A 14 -10.12 6.52 -9.37
N SER A 15 -9.89 5.70 -10.39
CA SER A 15 -9.30 6.16 -11.66
C SER A 15 -10.23 7.11 -12.41
N GLY A 16 -11.54 6.84 -12.42
CA GLY A 16 -12.55 7.71 -13.03
C GLY A 16 -12.74 9.04 -12.30
N THR A 17 -12.43 9.10 -11.01
CA THR A 17 -12.48 10.32 -10.19
C THR A 17 -11.14 11.04 -10.07
N GLY A 18 -10.06 10.48 -10.60
CA GLY A 18 -8.71 11.05 -10.55
C GLY A 18 -8.05 11.00 -9.17
N ILE A 19 -8.62 10.26 -8.21
CA ILE A 19 -8.07 10.12 -6.87
C ILE A 19 -6.91 9.12 -6.91
N PRO A 20 -5.67 9.52 -6.55
CA PRO A 20 -4.56 8.57 -6.51
C PRO A 20 -4.76 7.59 -5.34
N VAL A 21 -4.91 6.31 -5.66
CA VAL A 21 -5.08 5.23 -4.68
C VAL A 21 -4.00 4.18 -4.82
N SER A 22 -3.64 3.53 -3.70
CA SER A 22 -2.75 2.38 -3.72
C SER A 22 -3.51 1.11 -4.09
N THR A 23 -3.24 0.55 -5.27
CA THR A 23 -3.86 -0.71 -5.73
C THR A 23 -3.51 -1.89 -4.82
N THR A 24 -2.33 -1.89 -4.19
CA THR A 24 -1.92 -2.88 -3.19
C THR A 24 -2.81 -2.82 -1.95
N GLN A 25 -3.06 -1.63 -1.40
CA GLN A 25 -3.92 -1.47 -0.22
C GLN A 25 -5.38 -1.83 -0.52
N VAL A 26 -5.87 -1.45 -1.71
CA VAL A 26 -7.21 -1.80 -2.17
C VAL A 26 -7.38 -3.33 -2.25
N LEU A 27 -6.43 -4.05 -2.86
CA LEU A 27 -6.48 -5.50 -2.94
C LEU A 27 -6.37 -6.18 -1.57
N VAL A 28 -5.43 -5.75 -0.72
CA VAL A 28 -5.26 -6.28 0.64
C VAL A 28 -6.56 -6.08 1.43
N GLY A 29 -7.13 -4.87 1.43
CA GLY A 29 -8.40 -4.57 2.09
C GLY A 29 -9.55 -5.45 1.60
N ALA A 30 -9.65 -5.68 0.28
CA ALA A 30 -10.66 -6.56 -0.28
C ALA A 30 -10.49 -8.03 0.14
N VAL A 31 -9.25 -8.54 0.21
CA VAL A 31 -8.96 -9.90 0.72
C VAL A 31 -9.29 -10.01 2.20
N LEU A 32 -8.93 -9.00 3.00
CA LEU A 32 -9.26 -8.96 4.42
C LEU A 32 -10.78 -8.93 4.66
N GLY A 33 -11.52 -8.13 3.88
CA GLY A 33 -12.99 -8.10 3.96
C GLY A 33 -13.63 -9.46 3.67
N VAL A 34 -13.14 -10.18 2.64
CA VAL A 34 -13.61 -11.55 2.35
C VAL A 34 -13.24 -12.52 3.47
N GLY A 35 -12.05 -12.40 4.05
CA GLY A 35 -11.62 -13.21 5.19
C GLY A 35 -12.47 -12.95 6.45
N LEU A 36 -12.77 -11.68 6.74
CA LEU A 36 -13.65 -11.28 7.84
C LEU A 36 -15.06 -11.85 7.69
N ALA A 37 -15.60 -11.92 6.47
CA ALA A 37 -16.89 -12.55 6.19
C ALA A 37 -16.92 -14.06 6.53
N ARG A 38 -15.75 -14.71 6.64
CA ARG A 38 -15.59 -16.11 7.07
C ARG A 38 -15.22 -16.24 8.56
N GLY A 39 -15.16 -15.12 9.30
CA GLY A 39 -14.82 -15.04 10.71
C GLY A 39 -13.35 -14.68 10.99
N MET A 40 -13.09 -14.04 12.14
CA MET A 40 -11.74 -13.58 12.50
C MET A 40 -10.69 -14.69 12.61
N ALA A 41 -11.11 -15.93 12.92
CA ALA A 41 -10.21 -17.08 12.97
C ALA A 41 -9.64 -17.48 11.60
N ALA A 42 -10.27 -17.04 10.50
CA ALA A 42 -9.78 -17.29 9.14
C ALA A 42 -8.65 -16.35 8.72
N LEU A 43 -8.28 -15.37 9.57
CA LEU A 43 -7.26 -14.38 9.28
C LEU A 43 -5.98 -14.64 10.07
N ASP A 44 -4.85 -14.57 9.38
CA ASP A 44 -3.54 -14.54 10.03
C ASP A 44 -3.20 -13.10 10.46
N THR A 45 -3.48 -12.78 11.72
CA THR A 45 -3.22 -11.46 12.30
C THR A 45 -1.74 -11.10 12.34
N ARG A 46 -0.83 -12.09 12.35
CA ARG A 46 0.61 -11.84 12.29
C ARG A 46 1.01 -11.36 10.90
N VAL A 47 0.46 -11.94 9.84
CA VAL A 47 0.69 -11.48 8.46
C VAL A 47 0.09 -10.10 8.26
N ILE A 48 -1.12 -9.87 8.75
CA ILE A 48 -1.80 -8.57 8.67
C ILE A 48 -0.94 -7.47 9.31
N ASN A 49 -0.48 -7.69 10.56
CA ASN A 49 0.36 -6.72 11.25
C ASN A 49 1.67 -6.45 10.50
N LYS A 50 2.30 -7.46 9.89
CA LYS A 50 3.49 -7.27 9.05
C LYS A 50 3.21 -6.39 7.83
N ILE A 51 2.05 -6.54 7.20
CA ILE A 51 1.64 -5.71 6.06
C ILE A 51 1.44 -4.26 6.50
N PHE A 52 0.72 -4.02 7.60
CA PHE A 52 0.55 -2.66 8.11
C PHE A 52 1.87 -2.00 8.52
N LEU A 53 2.74 -2.75 9.21
CA LEU A 53 4.09 -2.29 9.57
C LEU A 53 4.91 -1.94 8.33
N SER A 54 4.82 -2.72 7.24
CA SER A 54 5.57 -2.42 6.02
C SER A 54 5.09 -1.12 5.38
N TRP A 55 3.78 -0.85 5.35
CA TRP A 55 3.26 0.43 4.85
C TRP A 55 3.80 1.62 5.62
N ILE A 56 3.82 1.52 6.96
CA ILE A 56 4.34 2.59 7.80
C ILE A 56 5.84 2.76 7.60
N VAL A 57 6.62 1.68 7.50
CA VAL A 57 8.09 1.72 7.37
C VAL A 57 8.55 2.18 5.98
N THR A 58 7.80 1.87 4.93
CA THR A 58 8.16 2.28 3.56
C THR A 58 8.15 3.80 3.36
N LEU A 59 7.28 4.54 4.08
CA LEU A 59 7.24 6.01 4.03
C LEU A 59 8.52 6.70 4.53
N PRO A 60 8.99 6.49 5.77
CA PRO A 60 10.23 7.08 6.26
C PRO A 60 11.45 6.54 5.51
N ALA A 61 11.46 5.27 5.10
CA ALA A 61 12.55 4.71 4.30
C ALA A 61 12.67 5.43 2.95
N GLY A 62 11.54 5.65 2.26
CA GLY A 62 11.50 6.41 1.01
C GLY A 62 11.92 7.87 1.19
N ALA A 63 11.44 8.52 2.26
CA ALA A 63 11.83 9.89 2.58
C ALA A 63 13.34 10.01 2.85
N PHE A 64 13.88 9.08 3.65
CA PHE A 64 15.31 9.03 3.96
C PHE A 64 16.17 8.80 2.71
N MET A 65 15.79 7.85 1.86
CA MET A 65 16.50 7.62 0.59
C MET A 65 16.44 8.82 -0.34
N SER A 66 15.28 9.48 -0.45
CA SER A 66 15.13 10.69 -1.28
C SER A 66 16.06 11.81 -0.82
N ILE A 67 16.13 12.06 0.49
CA ILE A 67 17.04 13.04 1.09
C ILE A 67 18.51 12.69 0.77
N LEU A 68 18.88 11.42 0.97
CA LEU A 68 20.24 10.95 0.74
C LEU A 68 20.67 11.13 -0.72
N PHE A 69 19.81 10.76 -1.67
CA PHE A 69 20.11 10.94 -3.09
C PHE A 69 20.17 12.41 -3.50
N PHE A 70 19.27 13.25 -2.98
CA PHE A 70 19.30 14.68 -3.27
C PHE A 70 20.62 15.33 -2.85
N PHE A 71 21.10 15.07 -1.62
CA PHE A 71 22.36 15.63 -1.15
C PHE A 71 23.59 15.03 -1.85
N ALA A 72 23.56 13.73 -2.16
CA ALA A 72 24.63 13.10 -2.92
C ALA A 72 24.78 13.71 -4.33
N LEU A 73 23.66 13.87 -5.04
CA LEU A 73 23.65 14.48 -6.38
C LEU A 73 24.04 15.97 -6.31
N LYS A 74 23.55 16.70 -5.30
CA LYS A 74 23.93 18.11 -5.10
C LYS A 74 25.42 18.26 -4.82
N GLY A 75 26.04 17.37 -4.04
CA GLY A 75 27.48 17.41 -3.78
C GLY A 75 28.34 17.01 -4.98
N ALA A 76 27.83 16.14 -5.86
CA ALA A 76 28.56 15.68 -7.04
C ALA A 76 28.48 16.65 -8.23
N PHE A 77 27.35 17.34 -8.42
CA PHE A 77 27.08 18.16 -9.60
C PHE A 77 26.75 19.63 -9.30
N GLY A 78 26.52 19.98 -8.03
CA GLY A 78 26.35 21.36 -7.62
C GLY A 78 27.72 22.03 -7.44
N ALA A 79 28.08 22.89 -8.38
CA ALA A 79 29.12 23.90 -8.19
C ALA A 79 28.74 24.87 -7.06
#